data_AF-A0A699Z7I3-F1
#
_entry.id   AF-A0A699Z7I3-F1
#
_cell.length_a   1.000
_cell.length_b   1.000
_cell.length_c   1.000
_cell.angle_alpha   90.00
_cell.angle_beta   90.00
_cell.angle_gamma   90.00
#
_symmetry.space_group_name_H-M   'P 1'
#
loop_
_entity.id
_entity.type
_entity.pdbx_description
1 polymer ?
#
loop_
_entity_poly.entity_id
_entity_poly.type
_entity_poly.pdbx_seq_one_letter_code
_entity_poly.pdbx_strand_id
1 'polypeptide(L)'
;RETASWSDRNVLHLELDTNGSGMRYKEGDSLGVLPENSPSLVDATLAALGLSADTVISVAGLEAGSKNPLPHLPHRCSLGWALTHCIDLAAACQRKSVLRLLAEHCSDQGHKRTLLFLTARAALGPASAPTASSESGTSAGAGAQALGSCSNGSLSKAASADAPAPKIAVFLKRARDFSHPADLCTPLIMIGPGTGVAPFRGFLLTRKALRAQAAAQVPPPTVGQSWLYFGCRRPDEDFLYRQELEALQADGSLTHLRTAFSRAQKHKPKSCGYGASLL
;
A
#
# COMPACT_ATOMS: atom_id res chain seq x y z
N ARG A 1 12.64 0.49 -10.72
CA ARG A 1 12.53 1.40 -9.55
C ARG A 1 12.30 2.79 -10.10
N GLU A 2 11.25 3.48 -9.65
CA GLU A 2 10.81 4.78 -10.18
C GLU A 2 11.32 5.98 -9.36
N THR A 3 11.92 5.73 -8.19
CA THR A 3 12.53 6.78 -7.35
C THR A 3 14.04 6.74 -7.40
N ALA A 4 14.67 7.89 -7.18
CA ALA A 4 16.11 8.01 -7.05
C ALA A 4 16.67 7.12 -5.93
N SER A 5 17.91 6.66 -6.11
CA SER A 5 18.59 5.76 -5.16
C SER A 5 18.66 6.34 -3.74
N TRP A 6 18.84 7.66 -3.64
CA TRP A 6 18.96 8.42 -2.40
C TRP A 6 17.63 8.82 -1.75
N SER A 7 16.49 8.55 -2.40
CA SER A 7 15.18 8.88 -1.82
C SER A 7 14.90 8.01 -0.59
N ASP A 8 14.26 8.60 0.42
CA ASP A 8 13.71 7.91 1.60
C ASP A 8 12.53 6.99 1.25
N ARG A 9 11.97 7.10 0.04
CA ARG A 9 10.89 6.25 -0.47
C ARG A 9 11.37 5.41 -1.63
N ASN A 10 10.94 4.16 -1.63
CA ASN A 10 11.13 3.25 -2.74
C ASN A 10 9.79 3.02 -3.45
N VAL A 11 9.64 3.57 -4.66
CA VAL A 11 8.49 3.26 -5.53
C VAL A 11 8.96 2.29 -6.60
N LEU A 12 8.26 1.16 -6.69
CA LEU A 12 8.54 0.10 -7.64
C LEU A 12 7.46 0.06 -8.71
N HIS A 13 7.89 -0.12 -9.95
CA HIS A 13 7.04 -0.60 -11.02
C HIS A 13 7.18 -2.11 -11.06
N LEU A 14 6.06 -2.82 -11.05
CA LEU A 14 6.00 -4.28 -11.14
C LEU A 14 5.11 -4.66 -12.30
N GLU A 15 5.59 -5.59 -13.12
CA GLU A 15 4.79 -6.22 -14.17
C GLU A 15 4.47 -7.64 -13.73
N LEU A 16 3.22 -8.05 -13.92
CA LEU A 16 2.75 -9.37 -13.56
C LEU A 16 2.35 -10.11 -14.83
N ASP A 17 2.97 -11.26 -15.07
CA ASP A 17 2.52 -12.14 -16.14
C ASP A 17 1.19 -12.79 -15.73
N THR A 18 0.16 -12.55 -16.54
CA THR A 18 -1.19 -13.08 -16.34
C THR A 18 -1.55 -14.15 -17.37
N ASN A 19 -0.62 -14.54 -18.24
CA ASN A 19 -0.85 -15.60 -19.22
C ASN A 19 -1.24 -16.91 -18.53
N GLY A 20 -2.28 -17.58 -19.06
CA GLY A 20 -2.81 -18.82 -18.47
C GLY A 20 -3.65 -18.65 -17.20
N SER A 21 -3.77 -17.44 -16.63
CA SER A 21 -4.60 -17.20 -15.43
C SER A 21 -6.10 -17.09 -15.72
N GLY A 22 -6.48 -16.83 -16.98
CA GLY A 22 -7.87 -16.49 -17.36
C GLY A 22 -8.35 -15.13 -16.84
N MET A 23 -7.49 -14.36 -16.17
CA MET A 23 -7.83 -13.03 -15.65
C MET A 23 -8.09 -12.04 -16.79
N ARG A 24 -9.17 -11.28 -16.67
CA ARG A 24 -9.51 -10.17 -17.56
C ARG A 24 -9.70 -8.93 -16.73
N TYR A 25 -8.90 -7.89 -16.94
CA TYR A 25 -9.03 -6.61 -16.23
C TYR A 25 -9.33 -5.48 -17.21
N LYS A 26 -9.83 -4.37 -16.68
CA LYS A 26 -9.97 -3.09 -17.40
C LYS A 26 -9.23 -2.01 -16.65
N GLU A 27 -8.92 -0.92 -17.34
CA GLU A 27 -8.25 0.21 -16.72
C GLU A 27 -9.14 0.83 -15.64
N GLY A 28 -8.53 1.06 -14.48
CA GLY A 28 -9.22 1.50 -13.27
C GLY A 28 -9.60 0.36 -12.32
N ASP A 29 -9.66 -0.90 -12.79
CA ASP A 29 -9.75 -2.05 -11.89
C ASP A 29 -8.56 -2.05 -10.90
N SER A 30 -8.81 -2.52 -9.68
CA SER A 30 -7.78 -2.63 -8.65
C SER A 30 -7.33 -4.08 -8.50
N LEU A 31 -6.03 -4.29 -8.36
CA LEU A 31 -5.47 -5.60 -8.05
C LEU A 31 -5.17 -5.70 -6.56
N GLY A 32 -5.83 -6.63 -5.88
CA GLY A 32 -5.52 -6.99 -4.50
C GLY A 32 -4.39 -8.01 -4.47
N VAL A 33 -3.41 -7.80 -3.60
CA VAL A 33 -2.33 -8.76 -3.32
C VAL A 33 -2.63 -9.44 -1.99
N LEU A 34 -2.47 -10.75 -1.92
CA LEU A 34 -2.53 -11.52 -0.68
C LEU A 34 -1.11 -11.70 -0.15
N PRO A 35 -0.68 -10.90 0.86
CA PRO A 35 0.66 -11.02 1.41
C PRO A 35 0.80 -12.24 2.30
N GLU A 36 2.05 -12.70 2.43
CA GLU A 36 2.46 -13.72 3.40
C GLU A 36 3.30 -13.03 4.49
N ASN A 37 3.11 -13.44 5.75
CA ASN A 37 4.03 -13.03 6.82
C ASN A 37 5.41 -13.68 6.61
N SER A 38 6.47 -13.02 7.08
CA SER A 38 7.82 -13.59 6.96
C SER A 38 7.93 -14.85 7.83
N PRO A 39 8.61 -15.91 7.36
CA PRO A 39 8.82 -17.13 8.15
C PRO A 39 9.43 -16.84 9.53
N SER A 40 10.42 -15.93 9.57
CA SER A 40 11.04 -15.49 10.82
C SER A 40 10.07 -14.88 11.84
N LEU A 41 9.05 -14.15 11.38
CA LEU A 41 8.03 -13.55 12.25
C LEU A 41 7.06 -14.62 12.77
N VAL A 42 6.69 -15.58 11.91
CA VAL A 42 5.86 -16.73 12.28
C VAL A 42 6.58 -17.59 13.31
N ASP A 43 7.83 -17.93 13.07
CA ASP A 43 8.66 -18.75 13.97
C ASP A 43 8.85 -18.07 15.33
N ALA A 44 9.16 -16.77 15.34
CA ALA A 44 9.27 -16.00 16.58
C ALA A 44 7.95 -15.96 17.36
N THR A 45 6.81 -15.87 16.66
CA THR A 45 5.49 -15.88 17.28
C THR A 45 5.16 -17.25 17.88
N LEU A 46 5.41 -18.33 17.14
CA LEU A 46 5.21 -19.70 17.61
C LEU A 46 6.08 -20.02 18.84
N ALA A 47 7.36 -19.61 18.79
CA ALA A 47 8.29 -19.77 19.91
C ALA A 47 7.83 -19.00 21.15
N ALA A 48 7.36 -17.76 21.00
CA ALA A 48 6.85 -16.95 22.11
C ALA A 48 5.58 -17.54 22.74
N LEU A 49 4.73 -18.21 21.96
CA LEU A 49 3.53 -18.89 22.43
C LEU A 49 3.78 -20.32 22.94
N GLY A 50 4.97 -20.89 22.69
CA GLY A 50 5.27 -22.28 23.00
C GLY A 50 4.42 -23.29 22.19
N LEU A 51 4.01 -22.93 20.97
CA LEU A 51 3.14 -23.75 20.12
C LEU A 51 3.90 -24.31 18.91
N SER A 52 3.52 -25.51 18.47
CA SER A 52 4.08 -26.11 17.25
C SER A 52 3.34 -25.63 16.00
N ALA A 53 4.09 -25.37 14.91
CA ALA A 53 3.53 -25.00 13.60
C ALA A 53 2.56 -26.06 13.05
N ASP A 54 2.81 -27.34 13.33
CA ASP A 54 2.03 -28.47 12.82
C ASP A 54 0.74 -28.73 13.59
N THR A 55 0.50 -27.97 14.66
CA THR A 55 -0.72 -28.08 15.46
C THR A 55 -1.93 -27.78 14.58
N VAL A 56 -2.78 -28.78 14.35
CA VAL A 56 -4.01 -28.60 13.58
C VAL A 56 -5.06 -27.95 14.47
N ILE A 57 -5.54 -26.79 14.04
CA ILE A 57 -6.54 -26.00 14.76
C ILE A 57 -7.89 -26.04 14.03
N SER A 58 -8.95 -25.90 14.81
CA SER A 58 -10.33 -25.70 14.35
C SER A 58 -10.98 -24.70 15.29
N VAL A 59 -11.50 -23.60 14.76
CA VAL A 59 -12.16 -22.56 15.55
C VAL A 59 -13.66 -22.69 15.38
N ALA A 60 -14.37 -22.89 16.50
CA ALA A 60 -15.82 -22.91 16.56
C ALA A 60 -16.29 -21.85 17.57
N GLY A 61 -17.49 -21.31 17.38
CA GLY A 61 -18.08 -20.45 18.38
C GLY A 61 -18.47 -21.24 19.63
N LEU A 62 -18.44 -20.56 20.79
CA LEU A 62 -18.66 -21.18 22.11
C LEU A 62 -20.12 -21.66 22.29
N GLU A 63 -21.06 -21.02 21.60
CA GLU A 63 -22.49 -21.32 21.69
C GLU A 63 -22.95 -22.23 20.54
N ALA A 64 -23.82 -23.20 20.84
CA ALA A 64 -24.39 -24.12 19.86
C ALA A 64 -25.21 -23.34 18.81
N GLY A 65 -24.87 -23.51 17.52
CA GLY A 65 -25.51 -22.80 16.42
C GLY A 65 -24.93 -21.40 16.11
N SER A 66 -23.89 -20.97 16.83
CA SER A 66 -23.20 -19.73 16.50
C SER A 66 -22.43 -19.83 15.17
N LYS A 67 -22.42 -18.74 14.41
CA LYS A 67 -21.64 -18.64 13.16
C LYS A 67 -20.14 -18.72 13.49
N ASN A 68 -19.35 -19.29 12.57
CA ASN A 68 -17.90 -19.29 12.70
C ASN A 68 -17.38 -17.85 12.96
N PRO A 69 -16.72 -17.59 14.10
CA PRO A 69 -16.25 -16.24 14.44
C PRO A 69 -15.11 -15.77 13.53
N LEU A 70 -14.39 -16.69 12.88
CA LEU A 70 -13.28 -16.42 11.97
C LEU A 70 -13.59 -17.02 10.58
N PRO A 71 -14.46 -16.38 9.78
CA PRO A 71 -14.87 -16.92 8.48
C PRO A 71 -13.75 -16.96 7.43
N HIS A 72 -12.65 -16.22 7.66
CA HIS A 72 -11.47 -16.21 6.80
C HIS A 72 -10.51 -17.37 7.09
N LEU A 73 -10.69 -18.07 8.23
CA LEU A 73 -9.89 -19.22 8.58
C LEU A 73 -10.57 -20.49 8.05
N PRO A 74 -9.84 -21.40 7.37
CA PRO A 74 -10.36 -22.71 7.02
C PRO A 74 -10.80 -23.49 8.26
N HIS A 75 -11.78 -24.39 8.10
CA HIS A 75 -12.30 -25.19 9.21
C HIS A 75 -11.21 -26.05 9.89
N ARG A 76 -10.25 -26.58 9.12
CA ARG A 76 -9.09 -27.30 9.65
C ARG A 76 -7.85 -26.82 8.90
N CYS A 77 -6.90 -26.24 9.61
CA CYS A 77 -5.60 -25.85 9.07
C CYS A 77 -4.52 -25.98 10.15
N SER A 78 -3.25 -26.04 9.74
CA SER A 78 -2.14 -25.95 10.67
C SER A 78 -1.99 -24.52 11.20
N LEU A 79 -1.51 -24.39 12.43
CA LEU A 79 -1.26 -23.10 13.06
C LEU A 79 -0.24 -22.28 12.28
N GLY A 80 0.83 -22.90 11.78
CA GLY A 80 1.83 -22.24 10.94
C GLY A 80 1.22 -21.66 9.66
N TRP A 81 0.34 -22.42 9.00
CA TRP A 81 -0.34 -21.94 7.80
C TRP A 81 -1.27 -20.75 8.10
N ALA A 82 -2.03 -20.82 9.19
CA ALA A 82 -2.92 -19.75 9.64
C ALA A 82 -2.17 -18.46 9.96
N LEU A 83 -1.06 -18.55 10.69
CA LEU A 83 -0.20 -17.43 11.03
C LEU A 83 0.49 -16.83 9.81
N THR A 84 0.75 -17.63 8.77
CA THR A 84 1.40 -17.15 7.55
C THR A 84 0.44 -16.39 6.64
N HIS A 85 -0.79 -16.87 6.47
CA HIS A 85 -1.70 -16.40 5.40
C HIS A 85 -2.97 -15.69 5.88
N CYS A 86 -3.41 -15.93 7.12
CA CYS A 86 -4.74 -15.52 7.57
C CYS A 86 -4.72 -14.48 8.69
N ILE A 87 -3.60 -14.33 9.40
CA ILE A 87 -3.51 -13.51 10.60
C ILE A 87 -2.51 -12.37 10.38
N ASP A 88 -2.89 -11.15 10.77
CA ASP A 88 -2.00 -10.00 10.73
C ASP A 88 -1.09 -9.98 11.98
N LEU A 89 0.17 -10.38 11.80
CA LEU A 89 1.20 -10.36 12.84
C LEU A 89 1.98 -9.04 12.88
N ALA A 90 1.95 -8.27 11.79
CA ALA A 90 2.77 -7.08 11.61
C ALA A 90 2.09 -5.79 12.07
N ALA A 91 0.84 -5.87 12.54
CA ALA A 91 0.11 -4.72 13.06
C ALA A 91 0.87 -4.07 14.23
N ALA A 92 1.48 -2.91 13.94
CA ALA A 92 2.28 -2.13 14.89
C ALA A 92 1.50 -1.64 16.13
N CYS A 93 0.17 -1.59 16.04
CA CYS A 93 -0.70 -1.29 17.16
C CYS A 93 -1.82 -2.33 17.22
N GLN A 94 -1.71 -3.24 18.18
CA GLN A 94 -2.76 -4.19 18.46
C GLN A 94 -3.98 -3.47 19.05
N ARG A 95 -5.18 -3.96 18.72
CA ARG A 95 -6.41 -3.37 19.25
C ARG A 95 -6.39 -3.42 20.77
N LYS A 96 -6.96 -2.41 21.43
CA LYS A 96 -7.05 -2.35 22.91
C LYS A 96 -7.68 -3.62 23.51
N SER A 97 -8.63 -4.25 22.81
CA SER A 97 -9.23 -5.52 23.22
C SER A 97 -8.20 -6.66 23.31
N VAL A 98 -7.26 -6.74 22.36
CA VAL A 98 -6.20 -7.76 22.35
C VAL A 98 -5.23 -7.50 23.49
N LEU A 99 -4.79 -6.25 23.67
CA LEU A 99 -3.91 -5.88 24.79
C LEU A 99 -4.54 -6.18 26.15
N ARG A 100 -5.86 -6.00 26.28
CA ARG A 100 -6.60 -6.30 27.50
C ARG A 100 -6.61 -7.80 27.78
N LEU A 101 -6.88 -8.62 26.76
CA LEU A 101 -6.85 -10.08 26.86
C LEU A 101 -5.44 -10.58 27.26
N LEU A 102 -4.38 -10.01 26.68
CA LEU A 102 -3.01 -10.34 27.05
C LEU A 102 -2.70 -9.99 28.51
N ALA A 103 -3.23 -8.87 29.02
CA ALA A 103 -3.06 -8.47 30.41
C ALA A 103 -3.70 -9.46 31.40
N GLU A 104 -4.80 -10.10 31.01
CA GLU A 104 -5.46 -11.13 31.84
C GLU A 104 -4.61 -12.39 32.00
N HIS A 105 -3.81 -12.72 30.97
CA HIS A 105 -2.93 -13.89 30.93
C HIS A 105 -1.47 -13.56 31.29
N CYS A 106 -1.18 -12.34 31.73
CA CYS A 106 0.16 -11.90 32.09
C CYS A 106 0.46 -12.22 33.56
N SER A 107 1.45 -13.08 33.80
CA SER A 107 1.89 -13.47 35.15
C SER A 107 2.68 -12.37 35.87
N ASP A 108 3.43 -11.56 35.12
CA ASP A 108 4.22 -10.46 35.68
C ASP A 108 3.35 -9.24 35.98
N GLN A 109 3.35 -8.78 37.23
CA GLN A 109 2.51 -7.67 37.67
C GLN A 109 2.93 -6.32 37.08
N GLY A 110 4.21 -6.14 36.74
CA GLY A 110 4.72 -4.94 36.08
C GLY A 110 4.18 -4.82 34.65
N HIS A 111 4.39 -5.86 33.84
CA HIS A 111 3.88 -5.95 32.47
C HIS A 111 2.36 -5.90 32.40
N LYS A 112 1.67 -6.56 33.34
CA LYS A 112 0.20 -6.48 33.44
C LYS A 112 -0.28 -5.05 33.66
N ARG A 113 0.35 -4.29 34.58
CA ARG A 113 0.03 -2.87 34.80
C ARG A 113 0.27 -2.04 33.54
N THR A 114 1.38 -2.27 32.84
CA THR A 114 1.70 -1.58 31.59
C THR A 114 0.67 -1.87 30.50
N LEU A 115 0.29 -3.13 30.29
CA LEU A 115 -0.74 -3.50 29.30
C LEU A 115 -2.09 -2.87 29.63
N LEU A 116 -2.51 -2.92 30.91
CA LEU A 116 -3.75 -2.29 31.36
C LEU A 116 -3.72 -0.77 31.16
N PHE A 117 -2.59 -0.13 31.45
CA PHE A 117 -2.38 1.30 31.22
C PHE A 117 -2.53 1.67 29.73
N LEU A 118 -1.93 0.90 28.82
CA LEU A 118 -2.09 1.09 27.37
C LEU A 118 -3.56 0.93 26.90
N THR A 119 -4.33 0.09 27.59
CA THR A 119 -5.75 -0.13 27.27
C THR A 119 -6.69 0.91 27.85
N ALA A 120 -6.24 1.69 28.85
CA ALA A 120 -7.07 2.70 29.49
C ALA A 120 -7.59 3.72 28.45
N ARG A 121 -8.81 4.23 28.66
CA ARG A 121 -9.20 5.49 28.00
C ARG A 121 -8.22 6.53 28.52
N ALA A 122 -7.64 7.33 27.62
CA ALA A 122 -6.79 8.44 28.02
C ALA A 122 -7.60 9.41 28.88
N ALA A 123 -7.61 9.17 30.19
CA ALA A 123 -7.89 10.11 31.24
C ALA A 123 -6.56 10.42 31.93
N LEU A 124 -5.53 10.71 31.13
CA LEU A 124 -4.36 11.42 31.63
C LEU A 124 -4.67 12.90 31.48
N GLY A 125 -5.37 13.44 32.48
CA GLY A 125 -5.13 14.83 32.85
C GLY A 125 -3.68 14.98 33.32
N PRO A 126 -3.09 16.19 33.28
CA PRO A 126 -1.69 16.42 33.60
C PRO A 126 -1.49 16.31 35.12
N ALA A 127 -1.44 15.11 35.65
CA ALA A 127 -0.99 14.85 37.01
C ALA A 127 -0.60 13.37 37.09
N SER A 128 0.59 13.11 37.62
CA SER A 128 1.18 11.78 37.87
C SER A 128 1.77 11.03 36.66
N ALA A 129 2.76 11.65 36.01
CA ALA A 129 3.94 10.88 35.57
C ALA A 129 4.84 10.66 36.79
N PRO A 130 5.41 9.46 37.02
CA PRO A 130 6.47 9.29 37.99
C PRO A 130 7.70 10.04 37.51
N THR A 131 8.22 10.94 38.35
CA THR A 131 9.49 11.64 38.15
C THR A 131 10.63 10.62 38.08
N ALA A 132 11.01 10.23 36.88
CA ALA A 132 12.34 9.69 36.61
C ALA A 132 13.30 10.89 36.52
N SER A 133 14.20 10.93 37.48
CA SER A 133 15.27 11.91 37.64
C SER A 133 16.08 12.12 36.37
N SER A 134 16.46 13.38 36.17
CA SER A 134 17.31 13.88 35.09
C SER A 134 18.66 13.17 35.03
N GLU A 135 18.92 12.49 33.92
CA GLU A 135 20.25 12.47 33.33
C GLU A 135 20.13 12.69 31.82
N SER A 136 20.92 13.65 31.35
CA SER A 136 21.11 14.01 29.95
C SER A 136 21.53 12.79 29.12
N GLY A 137 20.60 12.24 28.38
CA GLY A 137 20.84 11.20 27.39
C GLY A 137 20.07 11.51 26.12
N THR A 138 20.82 11.79 25.06
CA THR A 138 20.40 11.93 23.67
C THR A 138 19.16 11.08 23.35
N SER A 139 18.06 11.74 22.98
CA SER A 139 16.87 11.09 22.42
C SER A 139 17.20 10.56 21.03
N ALA A 140 17.92 9.43 21.00
CA ALA A 140 17.88 8.52 19.86
C ALA A 140 16.44 8.00 19.79
N GLY A 141 15.64 8.65 18.94
CA GLY A 141 14.35 8.10 18.55
C GLY A 141 14.58 6.71 17.99
N ALA A 142 14.25 5.68 18.78
CA ALA A 142 14.09 4.32 18.30
C ALA A 142 12.86 4.31 17.40
N GLY A 143 13.03 4.84 16.18
CA GLY A 143 12.07 4.74 15.10
C GLY A 143 12.04 3.29 14.63
N ALA A 144 11.27 2.46 15.32
CA ALA A 144 10.83 1.20 14.75
C ALA A 144 9.98 1.55 13.52
N GLN A 145 10.58 1.50 12.34
CA GLN A 145 9.85 1.61 11.08
C GLN A 145 8.92 0.39 11.00
N ALA A 146 7.64 0.61 11.30
CA ALA A 146 6.60 -0.35 11.00
C ALA A 146 6.45 -0.42 9.48
N LEU A 147 7.23 -1.29 8.85
CA LEU A 147 7.16 -1.57 7.42
C LEU A 147 5.88 -2.38 7.16
N GLY A 148 4.96 -1.83 6.37
CA GLY A 148 3.69 -2.47 6.08
C GLY A 148 3.86 -3.86 5.46
N SER A 149 3.12 -4.86 5.98
CA SER A 149 3.23 -6.27 5.60
C SER A 149 3.18 -6.50 4.07
N CYS A 150 2.27 -5.82 3.35
CA CYS A 150 2.15 -5.94 1.90
C CYS A 150 3.37 -5.40 1.12
N SER A 151 4.06 -4.39 1.65
CA SER A 151 5.15 -3.71 0.96
C SER A 151 6.48 -4.46 1.02
N ASN A 152 6.65 -5.38 1.97
CA ASN A 152 7.89 -6.16 2.13
C ASN A 152 7.68 -7.68 2.01
N GLY A 153 6.52 -8.21 2.46
CA GLY A 153 6.27 -9.66 2.52
C GLY A 153 6.31 -10.32 1.13
N SER A 154 5.68 -9.68 0.13
CA SER A 154 5.70 -10.19 -1.26
C SER A 154 6.91 -9.70 -2.08
N LEU A 155 7.56 -8.62 -1.65
CA LEU A 155 8.62 -7.93 -2.40
C LEU A 155 10.05 -8.38 -2.05
N SER A 156 10.22 -9.11 -0.94
CA SER A 156 11.51 -9.71 -0.56
C SER A 156 11.94 -10.89 -1.45
N LYS A 157 11.01 -11.46 -2.24
CA LYS A 157 11.30 -12.45 -3.28
C LYS A 157 11.78 -11.74 -4.54
N ALA A 158 12.88 -11.00 -4.48
CA ALA A 158 13.51 -10.44 -5.69
C ALA A 158 14.00 -11.60 -6.56
N ALA A 159 13.58 -11.61 -7.83
CA ALA A 159 14.05 -12.59 -8.80
C ALA A 159 15.58 -12.47 -8.95
N SER A 160 16.31 -13.50 -8.55
CA SER A 160 17.69 -13.68 -9.02
C SER A 160 17.64 -14.01 -10.51
N ALA A 161 18.67 -13.61 -11.26
CA ALA A 161 18.69 -13.74 -12.73
C ALA A 161 18.50 -15.18 -13.25
N ASP A 162 18.76 -16.19 -12.42
CA ASP A 162 18.65 -17.62 -12.74
C ASP A 162 17.43 -18.32 -12.10
N ALA A 163 16.61 -17.64 -11.29
CA ALA A 163 15.45 -18.24 -10.66
C ALA A 163 14.16 -17.92 -11.44
N PRO A 164 13.19 -18.85 -11.48
CA PRO A 164 11.87 -18.55 -12.02
C PRO A 164 11.24 -17.38 -11.25
N ALA A 165 10.54 -16.51 -11.99
CA ALA A 165 9.89 -15.34 -11.40
C ALA A 165 8.98 -15.74 -10.21
N PRO A 166 9.02 -14.98 -9.11
CA PRO A 166 8.22 -15.28 -7.93
C PRO A 166 6.73 -15.22 -8.28
N LYS A 167 5.98 -16.23 -7.80
CA LYS A 167 4.53 -16.23 -7.92
C LYS A 167 3.92 -15.43 -6.76
N ILE A 168 2.96 -14.56 -7.09
CA ILE A 168 2.25 -13.73 -6.12
C ILE A 168 0.76 -14.03 -6.26
N ALA A 169 0.11 -14.34 -5.13
CA ALA A 169 -1.34 -14.54 -5.09
C ALA A 169 -2.05 -13.18 -5.18
N VAL A 170 -2.88 -13.03 -6.21
CA VAL A 170 -3.61 -11.78 -6.47
C VAL A 170 -5.08 -12.05 -6.74
N PHE A 171 -5.92 -11.05 -6.52
CA PHE A 171 -7.33 -11.07 -6.88
C PHE A 171 -7.74 -9.75 -7.52
N LEU A 172 -8.68 -9.82 -8.47
CA LEU A 172 -9.16 -8.63 -9.15
C LEU A 172 -10.36 -8.04 -8.42
N LYS A 173 -10.32 -6.75 -8.13
CA LYS A 173 -11.45 -5.97 -7.66
C LYS A 173 -11.90 -5.03 -8.78
N ARG A 174 -13.09 -5.31 -9.32
CA ARG A 174 -13.68 -4.49 -10.38
C ARG A 174 -13.98 -3.08 -9.91
N ALA A 175 -13.54 -2.09 -10.68
CA ALA A 175 -14.00 -0.73 -10.50
C ALA A 175 -15.44 -0.59 -10.99
N ARG A 176 -16.25 0.17 -10.24
CA ARG A 176 -17.64 0.48 -10.62
C ARG A 176 -17.71 1.82 -11.33
N ASP A 177 -17.10 2.85 -10.74
CA ASP A 177 -17.27 4.25 -11.15
C ASP A 177 -15.95 4.88 -11.64
N PHE A 178 -14.93 4.06 -11.89
CA PHE A 178 -13.60 4.53 -12.23
C PHE A 178 -13.05 3.75 -13.43
N SER A 179 -13.41 4.21 -14.62
CA SER A 179 -13.07 3.58 -15.90
C SER A 179 -12.82 4.64 -16.97
N HIS A 180 -12.00 4.30 -17.97
CA HIS A 180 -11.81 5.17 -19.12
C HIS A 180 -13.12 5.32 -19.91
N PRO A 181 -13.55 6.54 -20.30
CA PRO A 181 -14.70 6.75 -21.18
C PRO A 181 -14.54 6.04 -22.52
N ALA A 182 -15.56 5.34 -23.01
CA ALA A 182 -15.46 4.62 -24.29
C ALA A 182 -15.33 5.57 -25.50
N ASP A 183 -15.92 6.75 -25.40
CA ASP A 183 -15.91 7.76 -26.46
C ASP A 183 -14.63 8.61 -26.41
N LEU A 184 -13.91 8.65 -27.54
CA LEU A 184 -12.71 9.45 -27.72
C LEU A 184 -12.98 10.96 -27.68
N CYS A 185 -14.19 11.43 -27.99
CA CYS A 185 -14.54 12.85 -27.94
C CYS A 185 -14.62 13.36 -26.49
N THR A 186 -14.83 12.46 -25.53
CA THR A 186 -14.93 12.81 -24.11
C THR A 186 -13.57 13.32 -23.58
N PRO A 187 -13.50 14.55 -23.04
CA PRO A 187 -12.28 15.08 -22.45
C PRO A 187 -11.97 14.42 -21.10
N LEU A 188 -10.69 14.28 -20.78
CA LEU A 188 -10.20 13.71 -19.53
C LEU A 188 -9.51 14.78 -18.69
N ILE A 189 -9.87 14.86 -17.41
CA ILE A 189 -9.15 15.62 -16.40
C ILE A 189 -8.72 14.65 -15.30
N MET A 190 -7.41 14.49 -15.13
CA MET A 190 -6.80 13.50 -14.26
C MET A 190 -5.94 14.22 -13.22
N ILE A 191 -6.15 13.91 -11.94
CA ILE A 191 -5.41 14.52 -10.83
C ILE A 191 -4.85 13.39 -9.97
N GLY A 192 -3.54 13.16 -10.06
CA GLY A 192 -2.89 11.99 -9.46
C GLY A 192 -1.49 12.31 -8.94
N PRO A 193 -1.36 12.85 -7.71
CA PRO A 193 -0.05 13.07 -7.10
C PRO A 193 0.60 11.75 -6.67
N GLY A 194 1.92 11.64 -6.83
CA GLY A 194 2.71 10.46 -6.48
C GLY A 194 2.19 9.19 -7.16
N THR A 195 2.07 8.10 -6.40
CA THR A 195 1.55 6.82 -6.90
C THR A 195 0.09 6.88 -7.35
N GLY A 196 -0.65 7.95 -7.02
CA GLY A 196 -1.99 8.21 -7.55
C GLY A 196 -2.04 8.41 -9.07
N VAL A 197 -0.90 8.57 -9.74
CA VAL A 197 -0.80 8.61 -11.21
C VAL A 197 -1.03 7.24 -11.87
N ALA A 198 -0.85 6.14 -11.13
CA ALA A 198 -0.88 4.78 -11.66
C ALA A 198 -2.13 4.44 -12.53
N PRO A 199 -3.37 4.72 -12.11
CA PRO A 199 -4.52 4.46 -12.97
C PRO A 199 -4.57 5.34 -14.22
N PHE A 200 -4.11 6.59 -14.12
CA PHE A 200 -4.13 7.53 -15.23
C PHE A 200 -3.09 7.20 -16.29
N ARG A 201 -1.98 6.57 -15.90
CA ARG A 201 -1.07 5.91 -16.86
C ARG A 201 -1.83 4.92 -17.72
N GLY A 202 -2.65 4.06 -17.12
CA GLY A 202 -3.53 3.12 -17.84
C GLY A 202 -4.46 3.85 -18.81
N PHE A 203 -5.19 4.86 -18.32
CA PHE A 203 -6.12 5.64 -19.16
C PHE A 203 -5.44 6.28 -20.37
N LEU A 204 -4.25 6.85 -20.20
CA LEU A 204 -3.49 7.47 -21.29
C LEU A 204 -3.03 6.43 -22.33
N LEU A 205 -2.58 5.25 -21.90
CA LEU A 205 -2.21 4.16 -22.79
C LEU A 205 -3.43 3.62 -23.56
N THR A 206 -4.58 3.47 -22.91
CA THR A 206 -5.85 3.12 -23.56
C THR A 206 -6.23 4.15 -24.61
N ARG A 207 -6.16 5.44 -24.25
CA ARG A 207 -6.47 6.53 -25.17
C ARG A 207 -5.55 6.52 -26.39
N LYS A 208 -4.25 6.31 -26.19
CA LYS A 208 -3.26 6.15 -27.27
C LYS A 208 -3.64 5.00 -28.21
N ALA A 209 -3.98 3.83 -27.65
CA ALA A 209 -4.37 2.67 -28.44
C ALA A 209 -5.68 2.90 -29.23
N LEU A 210 -6.70 3.48 -28.59
CA LEU A 210 -7.97 3.82 -29.24
C LEU A 210 -7.78 4.83 -30.36
N ARG A 211 -6.92 5.85 -30.17
CA ARG A 211 -6.55 6.81 -31.21
C ARG A 211 -5.87 6.13 -32.39
N ALA A 212 -4.93 5.23 -32.14
CA ALA A 212 -4.23 4.50 -33.19
C ALA A 212 -5.20 3.63 -34.01
N GLN A 213 -6.16 2.98 -33.36
CA GLN A 213 -7.22 2.20 -34.03
C GLN A 213 -8.17 3.09 -34.83
N ALA A 214 -8.54 4.25 -34.29
CA ALA A 214 -9.45 5.18 -34.93
C ALA A 214 -8.81 5.99 -36.07
N ALA A 215 -7.47 6.01 -36.17
CA ALA A 215 -6.75 6.71 -37.24
C ALA A 215 -7.10 6.18 -38.65
N ALA A 216 -7.61 4.96 -38.77
CA ALA A 216 -8.07 4.38 -40.03
C ALA A 216 -9.49 4.83 -40.44
N GLN A 217 -10.23 5.52 -39.58
CA GLN A 217 -11.59 6.00 -39.87
C GLN A 217 -11.54 7.28 -40.73
N VAL A 218 -12.48 7.43 -41.66
CA VAL A 218 -12.59 8.61 -42.54
C VAL A 218 -14.00 9.20 -42.42
N PRO A 219 -14.16 10.43 -41.87
CA PRO A 219 -13.13 11.26 -41.25
C PRO A 219 -12.64 10.68 -39.90
N PRO A 220 -11.40 10.99 -39.48
CA PRO A 220 -10.92 10.58 -38.15
C PRO A 220 -11.77 11.24 -37.06
N PRO A 221 -12.10 10.53 -35.97
CA PRO A 221 -12.92 11.10 -34.92
C PRO A 221 -12.18 12.21 -34.17
N THR A 222 -12.93 13.21 -33.72
CA THR A 222 -12.41 14.24 -32.84
C THR A 222 -11.97 13.63 -31.51
N VAL A 223 -10.74 13.93 -31.09
CA VAL A 223 -10.21 13.45 -29.83
C VAL A 223 -10.33 14.58 -28.81
N GLY A 224 -11.07 14.33 -27.72
CA GLY A 224 -11.16 15.25 -26.57
C GLY A 224 -9.79 15.54 -25.93
N GLN A 225 -9.69 16.65 -25.22
CA GLN A 225 -8.44 16.99 -24.53
C GLN A 225 -8.17 16.05 -23.36
N SER A 226 -6.89 15.83 -23.04
CA SER A 226 -6.47 15.08 -21.86
C SER A 226 -5.54 15.93 -20.99
N TRP A 227 -5.97 16.19 -19.76
CA TRP A 227 -5.24 16.97 -18.76
C TRP A 227 -4.77 16.05 -17.65
N LEU A 228 -3.48 16.09 -17.31
CA LEU A 228 -2.90 15.40 -16.15
C LEU A 228 -2.24 16.42 -15.22
N TYR A 229 -2.76 16.52 -14.00
CA TYR A 229 -2.12 17.22 -12.89
C TYR A 229 -1.36 16.20 -12.05
N PHE A 230 -0.04 16.19 -12.21
CA PHE A 230 0.89 15.33 -11.48
C PHE A 230 1.62 16.12 -10.40
N GLY A 231 1.87 15.51 -9.26
CA GLY A 231 2.59 16.14 -8.16
C GLY A 231 3.57 15.20 -7.49
N CYS A 232 4.79 15.68 -7.22
CA CYS A 232 5.80 14.91 -6.51
C CYS A 232 6.65 15.81 -5.59
N ARG A 233 7.67 15.27 -4.93
CA ARG A 233 8.56 16.05 -4.06
C ARG A 233 9.54 16.85 -4.91
N ARG A 234 10.30 16.18 -5.76
CA ARG A 234 11.32 16.81 -6.61
C ARG A 234 11.38 16.11 -7.96
N PRO A 235 11.69 16.85 -9.04
CA PRO A 235 11.75 16.30 -10.39
C PRO A 235 12.83 15.22 -10.56
N ASP A 236 13.91 15.30 -9.77
CA ASP A 236 15.05 14.38 -9.77
C ASP A 236 14.93 13.25 -8.72
N GLU A 237 13.89 13.27 -7.89
CA GLU A 237 13.69 12.29 -6.80
C GLU A 237 12.58 11.27 -7.12
N ASP A 238 11.39 11.76 -7.45
CA ASP A 238 10.16 10.95 -7.48
C ASP A 238 9.18 11.38 -8.57
N PHE A 239 9.71 11.87 -9.71
CA PHE A 239 8.91 12.08 -10.93
C PHE A 239 8.65 10.73 -11.64
N LEU A 240 7.66 10.01 -11.12
CA LEU A 240 7.23 8.71 -11.63
C LEU A 240 6.83 8.78 -13.11
N TYR A 241 7.30 7.83 -13.92
CA TYR A 241 6.95 7.71 -15.35
C TYR A 241 7.28 8.93 -16.22
N ARG A 242 8.24 9.76 -15.82
CA ARG A 242 8.57 11.01 -16.53
C ARG A 242 8.70 10.85 -18.05
N GLN A 243 9.56 9.92 -18.49
CA GLN A 243 9.83 9.71 -19.91
C GLN A 243 8.59 9.26 -20.70
N GLU A 244 7.77 8.41 -20.10
CA GLU A 244 6.53 7.93 -20.72
C GLU A 244 5.47 9.03 -20.80
N LEU A 245 5.31 9.82 -19.75
CA LEU A 245 4.39 10.96 -19.73
C LEU A 245 4.81 12.05 -20.74
N GLU A 246 6.11 12.34 -20.86
CA GLU A 246 6.65 13.24 -21.88
C GLU A 246 6.42 12.69 -23.29
N ALA A 247 6.59 11.38 -23.52
CA ALA A 247 6.31 10.74 -24.80
C ALA A 247 4.81 10.74 -25.17
N LEU A 248 3.92 10.50 -24.20
CA LEU A 248 2.47 10.61 -24.37
C LEU A 248 2.03 12.04 -24.64
N GLN A 249 2.77 13.03 -24.13
CA GLN A 249 2.53 14.42 -24.47
C GLN A 249 2.97 14.74 -25.90
N ALA A 250 4.13 14.22 -26.33
CA ALA A 250 4.65 14.40 -27.67
C ALA A 250 3.77 13.75 -28.76
N ASP A 251 3.18 12.57 -28.49
CA ASP A 251 2.22 11.93 -29.43
C ASP A 251 0.79 12.52 -29.34
N GLY A 252 0.58 13.46 -28.41
CA GLY A 252 -0.65 14.18 -28.16
C GLY A 252 -1.71 13.39 -27.39
N SER A 253 -1.47 12.14 -26.99
CA SER A 253 -2.40 11.34 -26.17
C SER A 253 -2.66 12.00 -24.82
N LEU A 254 -1.67 12.72 -24.32
CA LEU A 254 -1.78 13.68 -23.22
C LEU A 254 -1.67 15.11 -23.79
N THR A 255 -2.73 15.89 -23.70
CA THR A 255 -2.73 17.28 -24.23
C THR A 255 -1.98 18.23 -23.31
N HIS A 256 -2.19 18.09 -21.99
CA HIS A 256 -1.61 18.98 -21.00
C HIS A 256 -1.08 18.20 -19.81
N LEU A 257 0.24 18.24 -19.61
CA LEU A 257 0.90 17.77 -18.39
C LEU A 257 1.23 18.97 -17.50
N ARG A 258 0.62 19.03 -16.30
CA ARG A 258 0.91 20.04 -15.28
C ARG A 258 1.54 19.39 -14.07
N THR A 259 2.78 19.77 -13.77
CA THR A 259 3.55 19.20 -12.67
C THR A 259 3.67 20.17 -11.49
N ALA A 260 3.49 19.67 -10.26
CA ALA A 260 3.72 20.42 -9.03
C ALA A 260 4.80 19.75 -8.16
N PHE A 261 5.89 20.47 -7.90
CA PHE A 261 7.01 19.97 -7.08
C PHE A 261 6.99 20.57 -5.68
N SER A 262 6.65 19.77 -4.67
CA SER A 262 6.45 20.25 -3.29
C SER A 262 7.73 20.62 -2.54
N ARG A 263 8.90 20.12 -2.96
CA ARG A 263 10.20 20.29 -2.28
C ARG A 263 11.34 20.71 -3.21
N ALA A 264 11.02 21.26 -4.39
CA ALA A 264 12.02 21.65 -5.40
C ALA A 264 12.75 22.99 -5.08
N GLN A 265 12.17 23.86 -4.25
CA GLN A 265 12.78 25.15 -3.90
C GLN A 265 13.49 25.09 -2.54
N LYS A 266 14.71 25.65 -2.46
CA LYS A 266 15.51 25.77 -1.22
C LYS A 266 14.97 26.81 -0.23
N HIS A 267 14.02 27.67 -0.63
CA HIS A 267 13.48 28.73 0.22
C HIS A 267 12.01 28.96 -0.13
N LYS A 268 11.09 28.64 0.79
CA LYS A 268 9.73 29.18 0.77
C LYS A 268 9.61 30.10 1.99
N PRO A 269 9.49 31.43 1.85
CA PRO A 269 9.06 32.24 2.98
C PRO A 269 7.71 31.71 3.44
N LYS A 270 7.54 31.52 4.74
CA LYS A 270 6.27 31.13 5.35
C LYS A 270 5.28 32.28 5.16
N SER A 271 4.67 32.40 4.00
CA SER A 271 3.43 33.14 3.83
C SER A 271 2.43 32.25 3.09
N CYS A 272 1.26 32.13 3.72
CA CYS A 272 0.08 31.54 3.12
C CYS A 272 -0.28 32.38 1.89
N GLY A 273 -0.25 31.77 0.70
CA GLY A 273 -0.56 32.45 -0.55
C GLY A 273 -0.60 31.43 -1.68
N TYR A 274 -1.78 31.25 -2.27
CA TYR A 274 -1.96 30.50 -3.50
C TYR A 274 -1.08 31.12 -4.59
N GLY A 275 -0.07 30.39 -5.01
CA GLY A 275 0.84 30.75 -6.10
C GLY A 275 1.20 29.48 -6.84
N ALA A 276 0.29 29.01 -7.69
CA ALA A 276 0.61 28.01 -8.69
C ALA A 276 1.40 28.71 -9.80
N SER A 277 2.73 28.52 -9.84
CA SER A 277 3.48 28.78 -11.06
C SER A 277 3.14 27.68 -12.06
N LEU A 278 2.10 27.95 -12.87
CA LEU A 278 1.82 27.24 -14.11
C LEU A 278 2.83 27.72 -15.16
N LEU A 279 3.73 26.83 -15.58
CA LEU A 279 4.33 26.84 -16.91
C LEU A 279 3.59 25.77 -17.73
#